data_AF-A0A960ZHZ6-F1
#
_entry.id   AF-A0A960ZHZ6-F1
#
_cell.length_a   1.000
_cell.length_b   1.000
_cell.length_c   1.000
_cell.angle_alpha   90.00
_cell.angle_beta   90.00
_cell.angle_gamma   90.00
#
_symmetry.space_group_name_H-M   'P 1'
#
loop_
_entity.id
_entity.type
_entity.pdbx_description
1 polymer ?
#
loop_
_entity_poly.entity_id
_entity_poly.type
_entity_poly.pdbx_seq_one_letter_code
_entity_poly.pdbx_strand_id
1 'polypeptide(L)'
;MNVIRYKNLLSDFFSSPFVLRFGPALLFTLPFLFVAFEKIPSSSQSTLIEISENTKGEPGVGGIGLVMMNPHAASEADEAFKDQLLGADPEAPKIPKEEAKTAQEEWQEPGKIKYKLKRGETLAQVAKRYNISQEAIAGSSGIRIIDEVYPGTVLYIPTKNGFFYSVRNGERLAKILQKHNVSLEKFLSENPDVNPDILGKGEEIFLPGAKPKNIIRSYWIVPVQSRLITSPYGHRTWPRNAFHKGVDLKAQYVAVRAARGGEVIFAGWLGGYGNAIVIKHDGEYKTLYAHMSKLYTSKGKFVSRGAVIGRSGNTGYSFGAHLHFEITKNGKPLNPAKVLRGLRYRRK
;
A
#
# COMPACT_ATOMS: atom_id res chain seq x y z
N MET A 1 31.20 -21.67 -39.50
CA MET A 1 31.55 -20.72 -40.58
C MET A 1 31.05 -21.32 -41.88
N ASN A 2 30.11 -20.64 -42.55
CA ASN A 2 29.90 -20.52 -44.01
C ASN A 2 29.85 -21.83 -44.85
N VAL A 3 28.88 -22.13 -45.72
CA VAL A 3 27.92 -21.41 -46.59
C VAL A 3 26.84 -22.45 -46.98
N ILE A 4 25.65 -22.05 -47.48
CA ILE A 4 25.01 -22.55 -48.73
C ILE A 4 23.51 -22.16 -48.77
N ARG A 5 23.14 -21.45 -49.83
CA ARG A 5 21.77 -21.17 -50.30
C ARG A 5 21.14 -22.41 -50.95
N TYR A 6 19.82 -22.58 -50.89
CA TYR A 6 18.90 -22.43 -52.05
C TYR A 6 17.51 -23.09 -51.86
N LYS A 7 16.51 -22.40 -52.47
CA LYS A 7 15.35 -22.90 -53.27
C LYS A 7 14.06 -23.45 -52.61
N ASN A 8 12.98 -22.70 -52.92
CA ASN A 8 11.58 -23.03 -53.21
C ASN A 8 11.19 -24.51 -53.38
N LEU A 9 9.96 -24.87 -52.99
CA LEU A 9 8.94 -25.44 -53.90
C LEU A 9 7.53 -25.45 -53.28
N LEU A 10 6.54 -25.29 -54.17
CA LEU A 10 5.08 -25.27 -53.95
C LEU A 10 4.47 -26.65 -54.24
N SER A 11 3.21 -26.78 -53.79
CA SER A 11 2.11 -27.70 -54.19
C SER A 11 2.08 -29.13 -53.63
N ASP A 12 0.97 -29.50 -52.98
CA ASP A 12 -0.05 -30.40 -53.57
C ASP A 12 -1.29 -30.56 -52.66
N PHE A 13 -2.38 -31.02 -53.27
CA PHE A 13 -3.80 -30.88 -52.88
C PHE A 13 -4.50 -32.27 -52.85
N PHE A 14 -5.66 -32.34 -52.17
CA PHE A 14 -6.67 -33.44 -52.08
C PHE A 14 -6.32 -34.61 -51.13
N SER A 15 -7.21 -35.14 -50.26
CA SER A 15 -8.61 -35.54 -50.44
C SER A 15 -9.41 -35.74 -49.11
N SER A 16 -10.70 -35.34 -49.12
CA SER A 16 -11.82 -35.48 -48.14
C SER A 16 -12.27 -36.94 -47.83
N PRO A 17 -13.25 -37.31 -46.94
CA PRO A 17 -14.54 -36.61 -46.68
C PRO A 17 -15.34 -36.75 -45.32
N PHE A 18 -16.43 -35.94 -45.24
CA PHE A 18 -17.70 -36.09 -44.47
C PHE A 18 -17.68 -35.86 -42.93
N VAL A 19 -18.66 -35.26 -42.23
CA VAL A 19 -19.97 -34.59 -42.49
C VAL A 19 -20.42 -33.88 -41.19
N LEU A 20 -21.08 -32.71 -41.24
CA LEU A 20 -22.31 -32.41 -40.46
C LEU A 20 -22.95 -31.05 -40.83
N ARG A 21 -24.28 -31.06 -40.83
CA ARG A 21 -25.25 -30.12 -41.42
C ARG A 21 -25.61 -28.89 -40.54
N PHE A 22 -25.98 -27.81 -41.24
CA PHE A 22 -26.96 -26.70 -40.98
C PHE A 22 -27.63 -26.61 -39.58
N GLY A 23 -27.58 -25.49 -38.84
CA GLY A 23 -28.25 -24.17 -39.03
C GLY A 23 -29.27 -23.94 -37.86
N PRO A 24 -29.94 -22.78 -37.63
CA PRO A 24 -29.81 -21.44 -38.20
C PRO A 24 -29.57 -20.31 -37.15
N ALA A 25 -29.35 -19.10 -37.65
CA ALA A 25 -29.33 -17.84 -36.91
C ALA A 25 -30.72 -17.39 -36.46
N LEU A 26 -30.84 -16.73 -35.29
CA LEU A 26 -31.82 -15.66 -35.09
C LEU A 26 -31.45 -14.71 -33.94
N LEU A 27 -31.88 -13.46 -34.15
CA LEU A 27 -31.55 -12.18 -33.54
C LEU A 27 -31.59 -12.09 -32.00
N PHE A 28 -30.70 -11.25 -31.43
CA PHE A 28 -31.09 -10.32 -30.37
C PHE A 28 -30.53 -8.92 -30.63
N THR A 29 -31.44 -7.97 -30.54
CA THR A 29 -31.34 -6.52 -30.74
C THR A 29 -30.43 -5.83 -29.71
N LEU A 30 -29.51 -4.99 -30.16
CA LEU A 30 -28.80 -4.02 -29.32
C LEU A 30 -29.57 -2.67 -29.34
N PRO A 31 -29.88 -2.05 -28.20
CA PRO A 31 -30.36 -0.68 -28.21
C PRO A 31 -29.20 0.27 -28.51
N PHE A 32 -29.35 1.01 -29.60
CA PHE A 32 -28.60 2.22 -29.92
C PHE A 32 -28.73 3.21 -28.76
N LEU A 33 -27.63 3.55 -28.10
CA LEU A 33 -27.52 4.77 -27.32
C LEU A 33 -26.80 5.80 -28.19
N PHE A 34 -27.58 6.72 -28.76
CA PHE A 34 -27.11 7.95 -29.35
C PHE A 34 -26.32 8.74 -28.29
N VAL A 35 -25.00 8.86 -28.46
CA VAL A 35 -24.23 9.93 -27.82
C VAL A 35 -24.15 11.04 -28.85
N ALA A 36 -24.94 12.09 -28.63
CA ALA A 36 -24.81 13.33 -29.38
C ALA A 36 -23.40 13.90 -29.17
N PHE A 37 -22.67 14.11 -30.27
CA PHE A 37 -21.50 14.98 -30.30
C PHE A 37 -22.00 16.41 -30.12
N GLU A 38 -21.98 16.91 -28.89
CA GLU A 38 -22.07 18.35 -28.65
C GLU A 38 -20.67 18.97 -28.77
N LYS A 39 -20.59 19.92 -29.71
CA LYS A 39 -19.49 20.85 -29.96
C LYS A 39 -18.78 21.26 -28.68
N ILE A 40 -17.47 21.09 -28.65
CA ILE A 40 -16.56 21.81 -27.76
C ILE A 40 -16.57 23.30 -28.19
N PRO A 41 -16.98 24.26 -27.34
CA PRO A 41 -16.61 25.64 -27.54
C PRO A 41 -15.26 25.87 -26.87
N SER A 42 -14.26 26.15 -27.71
CA SER A 42 -13.06 26.86 -27.32
C SER A 42 -13.45 28.29 -26.92
N SER A 43 -13.27 28.65 -25.65
CA SER A 43 -13.10 30.04 -25.25
C SER A 43 -12.43 30.13 -23.90
N SER A 44 -11.15 30.47 -23.93
CA SER A 44 -10.48 31.20 -22.87
C SER A 44 -11.27 32.47 -22.57
N GLN A 45 -11.88 32.58 -21.40
CA GLN A 45 -12.24 33.88 -20.83
C GLN A 45 -11.83 33.91 -19.36
N SER A 46 -10.79 34.72 -19.14
CA SER A 46 -10.45 35.32 -17.86
C SER A 46 -11.69 36.02 -17.28
N THR A 47 -12.20 35.53 -16.16
CA THR A 47 -13.18 36.27 -15.37
C THR A 47 -12.47 37.46 -14.73
N LEU A 48 -12.62 38.64 -15.35
CA LEU A 48 -12.43 39.93 -14.71
C LEU A 48 -13.54 40.07 -13.68
N ILE A 49 -13.18 40.14 -12.40
CA ILE A 49 -14.09 40.55 -11.34
C ILE A 49 -14.02 42.08 -11.33
N GLU A 50 -15.07 42.75 -11.82
CA GLU A 50 -15.28 44.17 -11.59
C GLU A 50 -15.54 44.38 -10.09
N ILE A 51 -14.63 45.08 -9.41
CA ILE A 51 -14.87 45.62 -8.09
C ILE A 51 -15.39 47.04 -8.32
N SER A 52 -16.66 47.29 -8.00
CA SER A 52 -17.21 48.64 -8.01
C SER A 52 -16.59 49.44 -6.85
N GLU A 53 -15.70 50.38 -7.17
CA GLU A 53 -15.22 51.38 -6.23
C GLU A 53 -16.31 52.41 -5.94
N ASN A 54 -16.70 52.52 -4.68
CA ASN A 54 -17.49 53.65 -4.19
C ASN A 54 -16.52 54.78 -3.84
N THR A 55 -16.33 55.73 -4.76
CA THR A 55 -15.42 56.87 -4.59
C THR A 55 -16.05 57.98 -3.75
N LYS A 56 -15.43 58.32 -2.62
CA LYS A 56 -15.36 59.70 -2.09
C LYS A 56 -14.05 59.90 -1.31
N GLY A 57 -13.19 60.81 -1.79
CA GLY A 57 -12.28 61.60 -0.93
C GLY A 57 -10.76 61.46 -1.15
N GLU A 58 -10.24 62.27 -2.08
CA GLU A 58 -8.92 62.96 -2.09
C GLU A 58 -7.58 62.22 -2.28
N PRO A 59 -6.55 62.90 -2.88
CA PRO A 59 -5.46 62.25 -3.62
C PRO A 59 -4.11 62.24 -2.89
N GLY A 60 -3.28 61.23 -3.13
CA GLY A 60 -1.83 61.37 -2.89
C GLY A 60 -1.02 60.09 -2.73
N VAL A 61 0.02 60.00 -3.58
CA VAL A 61 1.27 59.22 -3.45
C VAL A 61 1.21 57.75 -3.88
N GLY A 62 1.79 57.51 -5.07
CA GLY A 62 2.05 56.19 -5.62
C GLY A 62 3.02 55.37 -4.78
N GLY A 63 2.62 54.13 -4.50
CA GLY A 63 3.48 53.05 -4.07
C GLY A 63 3.06 51.81 -4.83
N ILE A 64 3.94 51.29 -5.67
CA ILE A 64 3.86 49.91 -6.20
C ILE A 64 4.03 48.96 -5.02
N GLY A 65 2.93 48.71 -4.31
CA GLY A 65 2.84 47.69 -3.29
C GLY A 65 2.82 46.33 -3.97
N LEU A 66 3.96 45.65 -3.98
CA LEU A 66 3.99 44.20 -4.14
C LEU A 66 3.15 43.62 -2.99
N VAL A 67 1.91 43.24 -3.28
CA VAL A 67 1.04 42.55 -2.32
C VAL A 67 1.66 41.18 -2.08
N MET A 68 2.53 41.10 -1.07
CA MET A 68 2.94 39.84 -0.47
C MET A 68 1.68 39.17 0.07
N MET A 69 1.20 38.13 -0.63
CA MET A 69 0.17 37.24 -0.10
C MET A 69 0.64 36.74 1.27
N ASN A 70 -0.16 37.07 2.28
CA ASN A 70 0.06 36.76 3.69
C ASN A 70 0.23 35.23 3.87
N PRO A 71 1.35 34.73 4.42
CA PRO A 71 1.58 33.28 4.57
C PRO A 71 0.75 32.76 5.74
N HIS A 72 -0.52 32.47 5.51
CA HIS A 72 -1.36 31.87 6.54
C HIS A 72 -0.87 30.46 6.86
N ALA A 73 -0.75 30.19 8.17
CA ALA A 73 -0.70 28.83 8.70
C ALA A 73 -1.87 28.01 8.10
N ALA A 74 -1.75 26.67 8.07
CA ALA A 74 -2.85 25.80 7.66
C ALA A 74 -4.16 26.29 8.31
N SER A 75 -5.17 26.59 7.49
CA SER A 75 -6.45 27.07 7.99
C SER A 75 -7.06 26.03 8.93
N GLU A 76 -7.97 26.42 9.82
CA GLU A 76 -8.66 25.46 10.69
C GLU A 76 -9.34 24.35 9.88
N ALA A 77 -9.84 24.67 8.68
CA ALA A 77 -10.39 23.71 7.73
C ALA A 77 -9.34 22.71 7.20
N ASP A 78 -8.11 23.15 6.94
CA ASP A 78 -7.03 22.29 6.48
C ASP A 78 -6.58 21.30 7.57
N GLU A 79 -6.46 21.76 8.81
CA GLU A 79 -6.13 20.88 9.95
C GLU A 79 -7.29 19.92 10.24
N ALA A 80 -8.55 20.36 10.16
CA ALA A 80 -9.72 19.49 10.30
C ALA A 80 -9.75 18.39 9.21
N PHE A 81 -9.48 18.76 7.95
CA PHE A 81 -9.40 17.79 6.85
C PHE A 81 -8.23 16.81 7.02
N LYS A 82 -7.07 17.29 7.48
CA LYS A 82 -5.95 16.42 7.86
C LYS A 82 -6.34 15.47 8.98
N ASP A 83 -6.97 15.95 10.04
CA ASP A 83 -7.37 15.14 11.18
C ASP A 83 -8.43 14.10 10.77
N GLN A 84 -9.28 14.41 9.78
CA GLN A 84 -10.15 13.41 9.15
C GLN A 84 -9.34 12.34 8.40
N LEU A 85 -8.32 12.73 7.63
CA LEU A 85 -7.46 11.79 6.90
C LEU A 85 -6.67 10.89 7.86
N LEU A 86 -6.09 11.46 8.90
CA LEU A 86 -5.17 10.80 9.83
C LEU A 86 -5.84 10.21 11.08
N GLY A 87 -7.11 10.53 11.31
CA GLY A 87 -7.90 10.07 12.45
C GLY A 87 -8.01 8.55 12.50
N ALA A 88 -8.53 8.03 13.61
CA ALA A 88 -8.87 6.62 13.68
C ALA A 88 -9.86 6.30 12.56
N ASP A 89 -9.64 5.19 11.86
CA ASP A 89 -10.70 4.71 10.97
C ASP A 89 -11.94 4.39 11.82
N PRO A 90 -13.16 4.64 11.32
CA PRO A 90 -14.35 4.13 11.98
C PRO A 90 -14.16 2.64 12.23
N GLU A 91 -14.62 2.18 13.41
CA GLU A 91 -14.47 0.80 13.88
C GLU A 91 -14.65 -0.15 12.69
N ALA A 92 -13.60 -0.92 12.36
CA ALA A 92 -13.61 -1.80 11.20
C ALA A 92 -14.94 -2.58 11.21
N PRO A 93 -15.65 -2.70 10.07
CA PRO A 93 -16.98 -3.27 10.03
C PRO A 93 -17.01 -4.54 10.88
N LYS A 94 -17.90 -4.57 11.87
CA LYS A 94 -18.07 -5.73 12.75
C LYS A 94 -18.38 -6.91 11.86
N ILE A 95 -17.39 -7.78 11.72
CA ILE A 95 -17.46 -8.93 10.84
C ILE A 95 -18.58 -9.84 11.39
N PRO A 96 -19.55 -10.25 10.56
CA PRO A 96 -20.56 -11.22 10.99
C PRO A 96 -19.86 -12.46 11.52
N LYS A 97 -20.21 -12.87 12.76
CA LYS A 97 -19.63 -14.06 13.40
C LYS A 97 -19.91 -15.36 12.61
N GLU A 98 -20.90 -15.36 11.72
CA GLU A 98 -21.33 -16.53 10.95
C GLU A 98 -20.31 -16.99 9.88
N GLU A 99 -19.60 -16.09 9.20
CA GLU A 99 -18.57 -16.48 8.19
C GLU A 99 -17.28 -17.02 8.84
N ALA A 100 -17.04 -16.71 10.12
CA ALA A 100 -15.86 -17.16 10.87
C ALA A 100 -16.08 -18.49 11.60
N LYS A 101 -17.33 -18.80 11.99
CA LYS A 101 -17.69 -20.06 12.64
C LYS A 101 -17.66 -21.27 11.70
N THR A 102 -18.11 -21.08 10.45
CA THR A 102 -18.16 -22.16 9.44
C THR A 102 -16.78 -22.72 9.06
N ALA A 103 -15.69 -21.98 9.28
CA ALA A 103 -14.34 -22.44 8.93
C ALA A 103 -13.58 -23.19 10.04
N GLN A 104 -14.00 -23.11 11.31
CA GLN A 104 -13.28 -23.76 12.43
C GLN A 104 -13.96 -25.02 12.97
N GLU A 105 -15.26 -25.20 12.75
CA GLU A 105 -16.03 -26.31 13.34
C GLU A 105 -16.21 -27.52 12.39
N GLU A 106 -15.92 -27.39 11.08
CA GLU A 106 -16.12 -28.49 10.09
C GLU A 106 -14.85 -29.24 9.67
N TRP A 107 -13.65 -28.70 9.88
CA TRP A 107 -12.43 -29.28 9.30
C TRP A 107 -11.69 -30.14 10.33
N GLN A 108 -11.90 -31.46 10.23
CA GLN A 108 -11.17 -32.47 11.00
C GLN A 108 -9.67 -32.51 10.62
N GLU A 109 -9.32 -32.13 9.39
CA GLU A 109 -7.95 -32.23 8.83
C GLU A 109 -7.33 -30.86 8.49
N PRO A 110 -5.98 -30.74 8.55
CA PRO A 110 -5.31 -29.53 8.08
C PRO A 110 -5.49 -29.31 6.58
N GLY A 111 -5.98 -28.14 6.20
CA GLY A 111 -6.17 -27.73 4.81
C GLY A 111 -5.84 -26.25 4.59
N LYS A 112 -5.92 -25.81 3.33
CA LYS A 112 -5.69 -24.42 2.92
C LYS A 112 -6.93 -23.83 2.26
N ILE A 113 -7.43 -22.73 2.81
CA ILE A 113 -8.45 -21.91 2.15
C ILE A 113 -7.74 -20.92 1.23
N LYS A 114 -8.04 -20.99 -0.07
CA LYS A 114 -7.54 -20.00 -1.05
C LYS A 114 -8.38 -18.72 -0.94
N TYR A 115 -7.75 -17.62 -0.58
CA TYR A 115 -8.40 -16.34 -0.37
C TYR A 115 -7.73 -15.24 -1.18
N LYS A 116 -8.48 -14.53 -2.04
CA LYS A 116 -7.95 -13.35 -2.74
C LYS A 116 -8.23 -12.11 -1.90
N LEU A 117 -7.18 -11.43 -1.43
CA LEU A 117 -7.32 -10.26 -0.56
C LEU A 117 -8.12 -9.16 -1.26
N LYS A 118 -9.23 -8.71 -0.65
CA LYS A 118 -10.12 -7.72 -1.26
C LYS A 118 -9.58 -6.31 -1.07
N ARG A 119 -10.05 -5.37 -1.89
CA ARG A 119 -9.71 -3.94 -1.74
C ARG A 119 -10.17 -3.44 -0.36
N GLY A 120 -9.30 -2.71 0.33
CA GLY A 120 -9.57 -2.18 1.67
C GLY A 120 -9.36 -3.19 2.81
N GLU A 121 -9.09 -4.46 2.51
CA GLU A 121 -8.70 -5.46 3.51
C GLU A 121 -7.18 -5.53 3.70
N THR A 122 -6.79 -5.93 4.91
CA THR A 122 -5.40 -6.12 5.32
C THR A 122 -5.18 -7.57 5.74
N LEU A 123 -3.94 -8.06 5.63
CA LEU A 123 -3.60 -9.40 6.12
C LEU A 123 -3.96 -9.56 7.62
N ALA A 124 -3.79 -8.50 8.42
CA ALA A 124 -4.15 -8.50 9.84
C ALA A 124 -5.65 -8.72 10.09
N GLN A 125 -6.52 -8.11 9.28
CA GLN A 125 -7.97 -8.31 9.38
C GLN A 125 -8.36 -9.74 8.99
N VAL A 126 -7.77 -10.28 7.93
CA VAL A 126 -7.98 -11.67 7.51
C VAL A 126 -7.49 -12.63 8.59
N ALA A 127 -6.27 -12.45 9.09
CA ALA A 127 -5.71 -13.22 10.19
C ALA A 127 -6.64 -13.26 11.41
N LYS A 128 -7.19 -12.10 11.81
CA LYS A 128 -8.16 -12.00 12.91
C LYS A 128 -9.47 -12.74 12.59
N ARG A 129 -9.98 -12.64 11.36
CA ARG A 129 -11.24 -13.30 10.92
C ARG A 129 -11.15 -14.81 11.05
N TYR A 130 -10.06 -15.40 10.58
CA TYR A 130 -9.85 -16.85 10.59
C TYR A 130 -9.22 -17.35 11.90
N ASN A 131 -8.93 -16.46 12.85
CA ASN A 131 -8.23 -16.76 14.09
C ASN A 131 -6.89 -17.51 13.84
N ILE A 132 -6.14 -17.06 12.82
CA ILE A 132 -4.83 -17.57 12.42
C ILE A 132 -3.83 -16.42 12.43
N SER A 133 -2.58 -16.67 12.82
CA SER A 133 -1.55 -15.62 12.81
C SER A 133 -1.21 -15.14 11.40
N GLN A 134 -0.84 -13.87 11.25
CA GLN A 134 -0.36 -13.31 9.97
C GLN A 134 0.84 -14.10 9.43
N GLU A 135 1.73 -14.54 10.33
CA GLU A 135 2.90 -15.36 9.98
C GLU A 135 2.49 -16.69 9.38
N ALA A 136 1.49 -17.35 9.96
CA ALA A 136 0.99 -18.65 9.47
C ALA A 136 0.37 -18.52 8.07
N ILE A 137 -0.43 -17.49 7.83
CA ILE A 137 -0.98 -17.21 6.49
C ILE A 137 0.15 -16.89 5.52
N ALA A 138 1.09 -16.00 5.90
CA ALA A 138 2.20 -15.62 5.04
C ALA A 138 3.08 -16.82 4.68
N GLY A 139 3.45 -17.65 5.66
CA GLY A 139 4.24 -18.88 5.45
C GLY A 139 3.55 -19.86 4.53
N SER A 140 2.26 -20.12 4.76
CA SER A 140 1.46 -21.03 3.92
C SER A 140 1.22 -20.49 2.52
N SER A 141 1.38 -19.19 2.32
CA SER A 141 1.27 -18.50 1.02
C SER A 141 2.61 -18.32 0.32
N GLY A 142 3.72 -18.80 0.89
CA GLY A 142 5.08 -18.57 0.36
C GLY A 142 5.55 -17.12 0.45
N ILE A 143 4.85 -16.28 1.23
CA ILE A 143 5.14 -14.85 1.39
C ILE A 143 6.17 -14.68 2.50
N ARG A 144 7.33 -14.11 2.18
CA ARG A 144 8.40 -13.86 3.17
C ARG A 144 8.27 -12.52 3.86
N ILE A 145 7.72 -11.51 3.18
CA ILE A 145 7.63 -10.13 3.67
C ILE A 145 6.16 -9.74 3.79
N ILE A 146 5.67 -9.57 5.01
CA ILE A 146 4.24 -9.28 5.25
C ILE A 146 3.80 -7.94 4.62
N ASP A 147 4.68 -6.93 4.60
CA ASP A 147 4.38 -5.63 4.02
C ASP A 147 4.26 -5.63 2.48
N GLU A 148 4.56 -6.77 1.83
CA GLU A 148 4.35 -6.95 0.38
C GLU A 148 2.99 -7.56 0.07
N VAL A 149 2.12 -7.74 1.08
CA VAL A 149 0.74 -8.19 0.90
C VAL A 149 -0.16 -6.99 0.60
N TYR A 150 -0.76 -6.98 -0.58
CA TYR A 150 -1.66 -5.92 -1.05
C TYR A 150 -2.96 -6.53 -1.61
N PRO A 151 -4.04 -5.75 -1.75
CA PRO A 151 -5.26 -6.25 -2.36
C PRO A 151 -5.02 -6.87 -3.75
N GLY A 152 -5.61 -8.04 -3.96
CA GLY A 152 -5.37 -8.90 -5.11
C GLY A 152 -4.37 -10.01 -4.84
N THR A 153 -3.53 -9.92 -3.80
CA THR A 153 -2.67 -11.04 -3.36
C THR A 153 -3.53 -12.26 -3.03
N VAL A 154 -3.15 -13.41 -3.58
CA VAL A 154 -3.76 -14.70 -3.22
C VAL A 154 -3.06 -15.24 -1.99
N LEU A 155 -3.84 -15.46 -0.94
CA LEU A 155 -3.44 -16.02 0.33
C LEU A 155 -3.93 -17.46 0.44
N TYR A 156 -3.15 -18.27 1.14
CA TYR A 156 -3.53 -19.61 1.55
C TYR A 156 -3.61 -19.63 3.07
N ILE A 157 -4.83 -19.74 3.60
CA ILE A 157 -5.13 -19.65 5.03
C ILE A 157 -5.24 -21.06 5.59
N PRO A 158 -4.37 -21.46 6.53
CA PRO A 158 -4.50 -22.74 7.23
C PRO A 158 -5.84 -22.86 7.95
N THR A 159 -6.47 -24.03 7.89
CA THR A 159 -7.71 -24.32 8.66
C THR A 159 -7.42 -24.59 10.13
N LYS A 160 -6.20 -25.06 10.47
CA LYS A 160 -5.74 -25.31 11.84
C LYS A 160 -4.59 -24.38 12.23
N ASN A 161 -4.42 -24.17 13.55
CA ASN A 161 -3.28 -23.44 14.08
C ASN A 161 -1.97 -24.14 13.70
N GLY A 162 -1.12 -23.45 12.94
CA GLY A 162 0.06 -24.00 12.29
C GLY A 162 0.23 -23.33 10.94
N PHE A 163 1.12 -23.86 10.11
CA PHE A 163 1.29 -23.36 8.73
C PHE A 163 1.79 -24.47 7.81
N PHE A 164 1.52 -24.32 6.51
CA PHE A 164 2.04 -25.21 5.49
C PHE A 164 3.46 -24.82 5.09
N TYR A 165 4.34 -25.80 5.07
CA TYR A 165 5.75 -25.66 4.70
C TYR A 165 6.01 -26.45 3.42
N SER A 166 6.60 -25.80 2.43
CA SER A 166 7.08 -26.49 1.22
C SER A 166 8.53 -26.95 1.43
N VAL A 167 8.73 -28.26 1.38
CA VAL A 167 10.03 -28.91 1.65
C VAL A 167 11.08 -28.44 0.63
N ARG A 168 12.25 -28.04 1.12
CA ARG A 168 13.36 -27.62 0.26
C ARG A 168 14.23 -28.82 -0.12
N ASN A 169 14.96 -28.67 -1.22
CA ASN A 169 15.84 -29.72 -1.71
C ASN A 169 16.83 -30.19 -0.64
N GLY A 170 16.82 -31.48 -0.32
CA GLY A 170 17.74 -32.10 0.63
C GLY A 170 17.47 -31.81 2.12
N GLU A 171 16.32 -31.23 2.47
CA GLU A 171 15.94 -31.11 3.88
C GLU A 171 15.45 -32.45 4.47
N ARG A 172 15.77 -32.67 5.76
CA ARG A 172 15.32 -33.84 6.52
C ARG A 172 14.18 -33.43 7.45
N LEU A 173 13.15 -34.28 7.58
CA LEU A 173 11.99 -34.01 8.46
C LEU A 173 12.42 -33.61 9.86
N ALA A 174 13.31 -34.39 10.49
CA ALA A 174 13.79 -34.13 11.85
C ALA A 174 14.38 -32.71 12.02
N LYS A 175 15.13 -32.21 11.02
CA LYS A 175 15.68 -30.84 11.06
C LYS A 175 14.59 -29.79 10.91
N ILE A 176 13.59 -30.03 10.07
CA ILE A 176 12.44 -29.13 9.89
C ILE A 176 11.66 -29.05 11.21
N LEU A 177 11.29 -30.20 11.78
CA LEU A 177 10.53 -30.28 13.03
C LEU A 177 11.25 -29.62 14.21
N GLN A 178 12.55 -29.92 14.38
CA GLN A 178 13.39 -29.28 15.40
C GLN A 178 13.43 -27.76 15.20
N LYS A 179 13.68 -27.31 13.96
CA LYS A 179 13.74 -25.87 13.65
C LYS A 179 12.43 -25.18 13.96
N HIS A 180 11.28 -25.84 13.81
CA HIS A 180 9.96 -25.27 14.05
C HIS A 180 9.35 -25.62 15.41
N ASN A 181 10.10 -26.34 16.25
CA ASN A 181 9.69 -26.74 17.60
C ASN A 181 8.39 -27.58 17.61
N VAL A 182 8.32 -28.55 16.69
CA VAL A 182 7.20 -29.50 16.53
C VAL A 182 7.69 -30.90 16.89
N SER A 183 6.92 -31.66 17.67
CA SER A 183 7.24 -33.07 17.97
C SER A 183 6.84 -33.97 16.79
N LEU A 184 7.55 -35.08 16.62
CA LEU A 184 7.23 -36.06 15.57
C LEU A 184 5.83 -36.64 15.72
N GLU A 185 5.44 -36.99 16.94
CA GLU A 185 4.09 -37.51 17.26
C GLU A 185 2.99 -36.55 16.78
N LYS A 186 3.09 -35.27 17.18
CA LYS A 186 2.12 -34.25 16.78
C LYS A 186 2.14 -33.98 15.28
N PHE A 187 3.30 -34.09 14.65
CA PHE A 187 3.40 -33.95 13.20
C PHE A 187 2.65 -35.08 12.48
N LEU A 188 2.91 -36.34 12.84
CA LEU A 188 2.30 -37.50 12.22
C LEU A 188 0.79 -37.56 12.44
N SER A 189 0.29 -37.16 13.62
CA SER A 189 -1.15 -37.13 13.90
C SER A 189 -1.93 -36.16 13.00
N GLU A 190 -1.25 -35.17 12.40
CA GLU A 190 -1.84 -34.16 11.52
C GLU A 190 -1.39 -34.32 10.06
N ASN A 191 -0.51 -35.27 9.77
CA ASN A 191 0.01 -35.55 8.43
C ASN A 191 0.08 -37.08 8.21
N PRO A 192 -1.06 -37.80 8.27
CA PRO A 192 -1.07 -39.27 8.24
C PRO A 192 -0.52 -39.87 6.94
N ASP A 193 -0.65 -39.13 5.83
CA ASP A 193 -0.21 -39.59 4.50
C ASP A 193 1.26 -39.29 4.19
N VAL A 194 1.95 -38.54 5.06
CA VAL A 194 3.36 -38.16 4.83
C VAL A 194 4.29 -39.28 5.29
N ASN A 195 5.15 -39.75 4.38
CA ASN A 195 6.21 -40.66 4.74
C ASN A 195 7.40 -39.90 5.35
N PRO A 196 7.75 -40.12 6.64
CA PRO A 196 8.80 -39.34 7.30
C PRO A 196 10.22 -39.59 6.77
N ASP A 197 10.45 -40.73 6.10
CA ASP A 197 11.75 -41.12 5.57
C ASP A 197 11.99 -40.60 4.15
N ILE A 198 10.92 -40.28 3.42
CA ILE A 198 10.97 -39.89 2.01
C ILE A 198 10.20 -38.59 1.85
N LEU A 199 10.90 -37.46 2.02
CA LEU A 199 10.34 -36.14 1.73
C LEU A 199 10.79 -35.65 0.35
N GLY A 200 9.81 -35.41 -0.53
CA GLY A 200 10.01 -34.83 -1.85
C GLY A 200 10.30 -33.33 -1.79
N LYS A 201 11.14 -32.83 -2.69
CA LYS A 201 11.29 -31.38 -2.90
C LYS A 201 9.95 -30.79 -3.36
N GLY A 202 9.49 -29.74 -2.70
CA GLY A 202 8.24 -29.06 -3.02
C GLY A 202 7.01 -29.69 -2.37
N GLU A 203 7.15 -30.87 -1.78
CA GLU A 203 6.09 -31.50 -0.98
C GLU A 203 5.64 -30.55 0.12
N GLU A 204 4.33 -30.38 0.27
CA GLU A 204 3.75 -29.50 1.27
C GLU A 204 3.35 -30.30 2.50
N ILE A 205 3.91 -29.93 3.64
CA ILE A 205 3.64 -30.56 4.93
C ILE A 205 3.03 -29.53 5.89
N PHE A 206 2.12 -29.95 6.74
CA PHE A 206 1.54 -29.09 7.76
C PHE A 206 2.37 -29.15 9.05
N LEU A 207 2.73 -27.99 9.60
CA LEU A 207 3.48 -27.88 10.85
C LEU A 207 2.56 -27.40 11.98
N PRO A 208 1.98 -28.31 12.79
CA PRO A 208 0.91 -27.99 13.73
C PRO A 208 1.39 -27.14 14.93
N GLY A 209 0.76 -25.98 15.10
CA GLY A 209 1.07 -24.98 16.13
C GLY A 209 2.38 -24.22 15.89
N ALA A 210 3.11 -24.51 14.82
CA ALA A 210 4.33 -23.81 14.48
C ALA A 210 4.05 -22.44 13.86
N LYS A 211 5.02 -21.54 13.99
CA LYS A 211 5.08 -20.30 13.22
C LYS A 211 6.33 -20.32 12.33
N PRO A 212 6.24 -19.80 11.10
CA PRO A 212 7.41 -19.70 10.24
C PRO A 212 8.42 -18.69 10.82
N LYS A 213 9.66 -19.13 11.00
CA LYS A 213 10.73 -18.33 11.61
C LYS A 213 11.34 -17.26 10.69
N ASN A 214 11.19 -17.40 9.38
CA ASN A 214 11.84 -16.54 8.38
C ASN A 214 10.89 -15.49 7.79
N ILE A 215 9.78 -15.19 8.46
CA ILE A 215 8.88 -14.11 8.05
C ILE A 215 9.47 -12.78 8.50
N ILE A 216 9.77 -11.93 7.53
CA ILE A 216 10.21 -10.57 7.75
C ILE A 216 8.95 -9.73 7.94
N ARG A 217 8.69 -9.39 9.21
CA ARG A 217 7.91 -8.21 9.51
C ARG A 217 8.76 -7.01 9.12
N SER A 218 8.48 -6.50 7.94
CA SER A 218 9.16 -5.32 7.44
C SER A 218 8.77 -4.13 8.31
N TYR A 219 9.75 -3.63 9.06
CA TYR A 219 9.59 -2.39 9.80
C TYR A 219 9.81 -1.19 8.88
N TRP A 220 9.28 -0.06 9.33
CA TRP A 220 9.37 1.26 8.71
C TRP A 220 10.76 1.56 8.15
N ILE A 221 10.83 2.03 6.91
CA ILE A 221 12.05 2.58 6.33
C ILE A 221 12.05 4.10 6.41
N VAL A 222 13.24 4.70 6.49
CA VAL A 222 13.37 6.16 6.35
C VAL A 222 12.93 6.55 4.93
N PRO A 223 11.99 7.49 4.77
CA PRO A 223 11.36 7.78 3.47
C PRO A 223 12.25 8.58 2.51
N VAL A 224 13.43 8.99 2.95
CA VAL A 224 14.44 9.70 2.14
C VAL A 224 15.83 9.12 2.43
N GLN A 225 16.78 9.37 1.53
CA GLN A 225 18.16 8.85 1.68
C GLN A 225 18.88 9.40 2.92
N SER A 226 18.62 10.66 3.27
CA SER A 226 19.17 11.28 4.46
C SER A 226 18.53 10.73 5.73
N ARG A 227 19.37 10.41 6.71
CA ARG A 227 18.95 10.00 8.06
C ARG A 227 18.97 11.14 9.07
N LEU A 228 19.16 12.38 8.61
CA LEU A 228 19.32 13.54 9.47
C LEU A 228 17.99 14.22 9.75
N ILE A 229 17.60 14.25 11.02
CA ILE A 229 16.50 15.05 11.54
C ILE A 229 16.97 16.50 11.67
N THR A 230 16.31 17.41 10.96
CA THR A 230 16.53 18.86 11.05
C THR A 230 15.60 19.51 12.08
N SER A 231 14.43 18.93 12.32
CA SER A 231 13.48 19.35 13.35
C SER A 231 12.83 18.11 13.99
N PRO A 232 12.94 17.92 15.32
CA PRO A 232 12.45 16.74 16.01
C PRO A 232 10.92 16.78 16.21
N TYR A 233 10.34 15.61 16.47
CA TYR A 233 8.98 15.48 16.99
C TYR A 233 8.88 16.05 18.41
N GLY A 234 7.76 16.69 18.73
CA GLY A 234 7.47 17.21 20.06
C GLY A 234 7.28 18.72 20.11
N HIS A 235 7.22 19.28 21.32
CA HIS A 235 6.97 20.70 21.52
C HIS A 235 8.15 21.54 21.02
N ARG A 236 7.87 22.52 20.16
CA ARG A 236 8.84 23.50 19.69
C ARG A 236 8.52 24.85 20.29
N THR A 237 9.54 25.59 20.68
CA THR A 237 9.45 27.01 21.04
C THR A 237 9.78 27.92 19.86
N TRP A 238 10.46 27.40 18.84
CA TRP A 238 10.82 28.09 17.59
C TRP A 238 10.72 27.12 16.40
N PRO A 239 10.25 27.56 15.20
CA PRO A 239 9.81 28.90 14.81
C PRO A 239 8.40 29.27 15.30
N ARG A 240 7.71 28.35 15.97
CA ARG A 240 6.41 28.57 16.62
C ARG A 240 6.40 27.86 17.95
N ASN A 241 5.63 28.40 18.89
CA ASN A 241 5.25 27.70 20.11
C ASN A 241 4.15 26.67 19.79
N ALA A 242 4.53 25.54 19.18
CA ALA A 242 3.59 24.55 18.65
C ALA A 242 4.14 23.14 18.73
N PHE A 243 3.23 22.17 18.88
CA PHE A 243 3.58 20.75 18.88
C PHE A 243 3.84 20.25 17.46
N HIS A 244 5.04 19.72 17.23
CA HIS A 244 5.43 19.12 15.97
C HIS A 244 4.97 17.65 15.93
N LYS A 245 3.90 17.37 15.17
CA LYS A 245 3.27 16.05 15.03
C LYS A 245 4.14 15.03 14.24
N GLY A 246 5.26 15.47 13.66
CA GLY A 246 6.17 14.65 12.83
C GLY A 246 7.66 14.94 13.06
N VAL A 247 8.49 14.53 12.11
CA VAL A 247 9.91 14.92 12.01
C VAL A 247 10.17 15.59 10.67
N ASP A 248 11.07 16.58 10.67
CA ASP A 248 11.58 17.15 9.44
C ASP A 248 12.92 16.48 9.11
N LEU A 249 13.01 15.89 7.93
CA LEU A 249 14.19 15.20 7.43
C LEU A 249 14.89 16.06 6.39
N LYS A 250 16.22 16.16 6.47
CA LYS A 250 17.03 16.86 5.45
C LYS A 250 16.81 16.22 4.08
N ALA A 251 16.07 16.88 3.19
CA ALA A 251 15.73 16.35 1.88
C ALA A 251 15.45 17.48 0.88
N GLN A 252 16.44 17.82 0.07
CA GLN A 252 16.34 18.93 -0.89
C GLN A 252 16.07 18.38 -2.29
N TYR A 253 14.80 18.38 -2.70
CA TYR A 253 14.39 17.92 -4.03
C TYR A 253 14.89 16.51 -4.37
N VAL A 254 14.80 15.57 -3.43
CA VAL A 254 15.21 14.16 -3.61
C VAL A 254 14.02 13.23 -3.66
N ALA A 255 14.23 11.99 -4.12
CA ALA A 255 13.19 10.97 -4.15
C ALA A 255 12.62 10.69 -2.75
N VAL A 256 11.28 10.65 -2.64
CA VAL A 256 10.54 10.25 -1.44
C VAL A 256 9.97 8.86 -1.67
N ARG A 257 10.18 7.97 -0.71
CA ARG A 257 9.74 6.57 -0.74
C ARG A 257 8.68 6.32 0.33
N ALA A 258 7.74 5.41 0.03
CA ALA A 258 6.78 4.94 1.01
C ALA A 258 7.52 4.25 2.18
N ALA A 259 7.39 4.81 3.39
CA ALA A 259 8.00 4.29 4.61
C ALA A 259 7.50 2.88 4.94
N ARG A 260 6.27 2.56 4.52
CA ARG A 260 5.61 1.27 4.64
C ARG A 260 4.62 1.08 3.48
N GLY A 261 4.32 -0.17 3.12
CA GLY A 261 3.34 -0.47 2.07
C GLY A 261 1.92 -0.14 2.50
N GLY A 262 1.05 0.25 1.57
CA GLY A 262 -0.32 0.62 1.91
C GLY A 262 -1.12 1.27 0.76
N GLU A 263 -2.34 1.70 1.06
CA GLU A 263 -3.22 2.44 0.16
C GLU A 263 -2.99 3.94 0.29
N VAL A 264 -2.81 4.64 -0.83
CA VAL A 264 -2.80 6.10 -0.87
C VAL A 264 -4.22 6.61 -0.67
N ILE A 265 -4.52 7.15 0.51
CA ILE A 265 -5.85 7.70 0.83
C ILE A 265 -5.98 9.18 0.46
N PHE A 266 -4.84 9.86 0.25
CA PHE A 266 -4.78 11.24 -0.23
C PHE A 266 -3.50 11.49 -1.03
N ALA A 267 -3.61 12.27 -2.10
CA ALA A 267 -2.49 12.78 -2.87
C ALA A 267 -2.91 14.11 -3.52
N GLY A 268 -2.38 15.24 -3.03
CA GLY A 268 -2.79 16.56 -3.50
C GLY A 268 -2.31 17.69 -2.58
N TRP A 269 -2.86 18.88 -2.75
CA TRP A 269 -2.57 20.04 -1.89
C TRP A 269 -3.32 19.94 -0.56
N LEU A 270 -2.60 20.04 0.56
CA LEU A 270 -3.13 19.91 1.93
C LEU A 270 -2.74 21.12 2.78
N GLY A 271 -3.36 22.27 2.52
CA GLY A 271 -3.12 23.51 3.26
C GLY A 271 -1.65 23.85 3.45
N GLY A 272 -1.26 24.11 4.71
CA GLY A 272 0.13 24.40 5.09
C GLY A 272 1.14 23.28 4.81
N TYR A 273 0.71 22.04 4.58
CA TYR A 273 1.60 20.93 4.21
C TYR A 273 2.00 20.99 2.72
N GLY A 274 1.36 21.83 1.91
CA GLY A 274 1.59 21.91 0.47
C GLY A 274 1.21 20.61 -0.23
N ASN A 275 1.97 20.17 -1.24
CA ASN A 275 1.73 18.87 -1.84
C ASN A 275 2.07 17.77 -0.85
N ALA A 276 1.07 16.95 -0.54
CA ALA A 276 1.16 15.87 0.42
C ALA A 276 0.61 14.56 -0.14
N ILE A 277 1.12 13.46 0.42
CA ILE A 277 0.59 12.13 0.24
C ILE A 277 0.27 11.59 1.63
N VAL A 278 -0.88 10.95 1.79
CA VAL A 278 -1.22 10.18 2.99
C VAL A 278 -1.42 8.72 2.58
N ILE A 279 -0.68 7.83 3.23
CA ILE A 279 -0.77 6.38 3.01
C ILE A 279 -1.37 5.74 4.26
N LYS A 280 -2.45 4.99 4.08
CA LYS A 280 -3.01 4.09 5.08
C LYS A 280 -2.33 2.74 4.96
N HIS A 281 -1.79 2.24 6.07
CA HIS A 281 -1.13 0.95 6.16
C HIS A 281 -2.07 -0.11 6.74
N ASP A 282 -1.55 -1.31 6.97
CA ASP A 282 -2.23 -2.33 7.75
C ASP A 282 -2.46 -1.90 9.21
N GLY A 283 -3.59 -2.36 9.76
CA GLY A 283 -4.02 -2.04 11.10
C GLY A 283 -4.37 -0.56 11.25
N GLU A 284 -3.70 0.11 12.19
CA GLU A 284 -4.12 1.41 12.73
C GLU A 284 -3.21 2.56 12.28
N TYR A 285 -2.26 2.28 11.38
CA TYR A 285 -1.21 3.22 11.03
C TYR A 285 -1.49 3.99 9.74
N LYS A 286 -1.15 5.28 9.77
CA LYS A 286 -1.09 6.13 8.57
C LYS A 286 0.21 6.90 8.55
N THR A 287 0.69 7.24 7.37
CA THR A 287 1.84 8.13 7.18
C THR A 287 1.49 9.32 6.32
N LEU A 288 2.04 10.47 6.66
CA LEU A 288 1.94 11.70 5.89
C LEU A 288 3.32 12.12 5.41
N TYR A 289 3.43 12.45 4.13
CA TYR A 289 4.61 12.98 3.47
C TYR A 289 4.22 14.37 2.96
N ALA A 290 4.93 15.43 3.35
CA ALA A 290 4.55 16.81 3.04
C ALA A 290 5.68 17.62 2.40
N HIS A 291 5.33 18.83 1.98
CA HIS A 291 6.19 19.80 1.31
C HIS A 291 6.81 19.28 0.01
N MET A 292 6.15 18.35 -0.69
CA MET A 292 6.71 17.74 -1.89
C MET A 292 6.67 18.67 -3.12
N SER A 293 7.69 18.58 -3.98
CA SER A 293 7.68 19.30 -5.26
C SER A 293 6.85 18.58 -6.33
N LYS A 294 6.75 17.25 -6.25
CA LYS A 294 6.02 16.44 -7.23
C LYS A 294 5.48 15.15 -6.60
N LEU A 295 4.27 14.77 -7.01
CA LEU A 295 3.60 13.53 -6.63
C LEU A 295 3.69 12.53 -7.79
N TYR A 296 4.04 11.27 -7.51
CA TYR A 296 4.13 10.19 -8.51
C TYR A 296 3.07 9.10 -8.32
N THR A 297 2.16 9.31 -7.37
CA THR A 297 1.05 8.41 -7.09
C THR A 297 -0.22 9.23 -6.85
N SER A 298 -1.37 8.56 -6.86
CA SER A 298 -2.69 9.16 -6.74
C SER A 298 -3.54 8.41 -5.73
N LYS A 299 -4.60 9.05 -5.22
CA LYS A 299 -5.58 8.42 -4.33
C LYS A 299 -6.09 7.10 -4.91
N GLY A 300 -6.22 6.09 -4.05
CA GLY A 300 -6.69 4.74 -4.36
C GLY A 300 -5.61 3.77 -4.88
N LYS A 301 -4.37 4.24 -5.11
CA LYS A 301 -3.28 3.35 -5.51
C LYS A 301 -2.66 2.64 -4.30
N PHE A 302 -2.34 1.36 -4.47
CA PHE A 302 -1.51 0.62 -3.53
C PHE A 302 -0.04 0.80 -3.89
N VAL A 303 0.79 1.06 -2.88
CA VAL A 303 2.24 1.21 -3.03
C VAL A 303 2.95 0.24 -2.08
N SER A 304 3.99 -0.43 -2.58
CA SER A 304 4.86 -1.26 -1.76
C SER A 304 5.79 -0.39 -0.92
N ARG A 305 6.25 -0.89 0.22
CA ARG A 305 7.31 -0.24 1.00
C ARG A 305 8.53 0.00 0.12
N GLY A 306 9.09 1.21 0.17
CA GLY A 306 10.25 1.59 -0.65
C GLY A 306 9.92 2.05 -2.06
N ALA A 307 8.68 1.91 -2.53
CA ALA A 307 8.25 2.49 -3.80
C ALA A 307 8.44 4.01 -3.78
N VAL A 308 8.93 4.57 -4.88
CA VAL A 308 9.08 6.04 -5.01
C VAL A 308 7.68 6.62 -5.23
N ILE A 309 7.25 7.48 -4.32
CA ILE A 309 5.90 8.06 -4.31
C ILE A 309 5.89 9.54 -4.72
N GLY A 310 7.04 10.19 -4.74
CA GLY A 310 7.17 11.59 -5.08
C GLY A 310 8.60 12.11 -4.97
N ARG A 311 8.73 13.44 -4.97
CA ARG A 311 9.98 14.17 -4.79
C ARG A 311 9.80 15.22 -3.70
N SER A 312 10.72 15.30 -2.74
CA SER A 312 10.68 16.31 -1.68
C SER A 312 10.80 17.72 -2.27
N GLY A 313 10.51 18.75 -1.50
CA GLY A 313 10.47 20.10 -2.03
C GLY A 313 10.34 21.14 -0.94
N ASN A 314 9.69 22.25 -1.28
CA ASN A 314 9.46 23.37 -0.38
C ASN A 314 8.07 24.00 -0.58
N THR A 315 7.05 23.18 -0.90
CA THR A 315 5.69 23.68 -1.13
C THR A 315 4.93 23.88 0.17
N GLY A 316 3.92 24.75 0.17
CA GLY A 316 3.12 25.06 1.36
C GLY A 316 3.89 25.93 2.34
N TYR A 317 3.57 25.81 3.62
CA TYR A 317 4.19 26.59 4.69
C TYR A 317 5.49 25.92 5.16
N SER A 318 6.60 26.24 4.48
CA SER A 318 7.91 25.68 4.74
C SER A 318 9.02 26.73 4.63
N PHE A 319 9.94 26.75 5.60
CA PHE A 319 11.06 27.70 5.66
C PHE A 319 12.26 27.30 4.79
N GLY A 320 12.24 26.12 4.18
CA GLY A 320 13.32 25.63 3.33
C GLY A 320 13.11 24.18 2.95
N ALA A 321 13.75 23.73 1.85
CA ALA A 321 13.44 22.43 1.28
C ALA A 321 13.78 21.26 2.23
N HIS A 322 12.76 20.46 2.57
CA HIS A 322 12.85 19.29 3.45
C HIS A 322 11.72 18.30 3.16
N LEU A 323 11.70 17.18 3.89
CA LEU A 323 10.52 16.32 3.97
C LEU A 323 9.97 16.39 5.40
N HIS A 324 8.75 16.86 5.55
CA HIS A 324 7.99 16.69 6.78
C HIS A 324 7.30 15.32 6.73
N PHE A 325 7.53 14.51 7.77
CA PHE A 325 7.05 13.12 7.84
C PHE A 325 6.35 12.85 9.17
N GLU A 326 5.11 12.37 9.09
CA GLU A 326 4.33 11.96 10.26
C GLU A 326 4.00 10.47 10.20
N ILE A 327 3.87 9.88 11.38
CA ILE A 327 3.24 8.58 11.57
C ILE A 327 2.12 8.78 12.58
N THR A 328 0.91 8.34 12.26
CA THR A 328 -0.19 8.22 13.23
C THR A 328 -0.50 6.76 13.47
N LYS A 329 -0.90 6.44 14.71
CA LYS A 329 -1.43 5.14 15.11
C LYS A 329 -2.73 5.37 15.88
N ASN A 330 -3.85 4.81 15.45
CA ASN A 330 -5.17 5.05 16.07
C ASN A 330 -5.52 6.54 16.18
N GLY A 331 -5.27 7.31 15.13
CA GLY A 331 -5.50 8.76 15.13
C GLY A 331 -4.54 9.56 16.01
N LYS A 332 -3.64 8.92 16.77
CA LYS A 332 -2.68 9.61 17.63
C LYS A 332 -1.32 9.73 16.94
N PRO A 333 -0.68 10.91 16.94
CA PRO A 333 0.69 11.08 16.47
C PRO A 333 1.65 10.15 17.22
N LEU A 334 2.50 9.46 16.46
CA LEU A 334 3.56 8.60 16.95
C LEU A 334 4.89 9.20 16.52
N ASN A 335 5.80 9.42 17.48
CA ASN A 335 7.14 9.92 17.19
C ASN A 335 7.86 9.01 16.16
N PRO A 336 8.13 9.50 14.93
CA PRO A 336 8.77 8.70 13.88
C PRO A 336 10.15 8.17 14.29
N ALA A 337 10.89 8.89 15.14
CA ALA A 337 12.21 8.46 15.61
C ALA A 337 12.17 7.23 16.53
N LYS A 338 11.01 6.86 17.08
CA LYS A 338 10.85 5.62 17.86
C LYS A 338 10.73 4.37 16.99
N VAL A 339 10.38 4.52 15.71
CA VAL A 339 10.11 3.38 14.81
C VAL A 339 11.03 3.34 13.60
N LEU A 340 11.51 4.50 13.14
CA LEU A 340 12.51 4.63 12.08
C LEU A 340 13.91 4.39 12.65
N ARG A 341 14.49 3.23 12.33
CA ARG A 341 15.82 2.87 12.81
C ARG A 341 16.90 3.74 12.15
N GLY A 342 17.86 4.20 12.96
CA GLY A 342 19.09 4.86 12.50
C GLY A 342 18.91 6.31 12.04
N LEU A 343 17.88 7.01 12.53
CA LEU A 343 17.83 8.48 12.43
C LEU A 343 18.88 9.11 13.35
N ARG A 344 19.38 10.27 12.95
CA ARG A 344 20.38 11.06 13.68
C ARG A 344 19.87 12.49 13.82
N TYR A 345 20.13 13.10 14.96
CA TYR A 345 19.81 14.52 15.16
C TYR A 345 20.94 15.39 14.62
N ARG A 346 20.58 16.56 14.07
CA ARG A 346 21.56 17.61 13.78
C ARG A 346 22.27 17.98 15.08
N ARG A 347 23.59 17.78 15.13
CA ARG A 347 24.40 18.32 16.24
C ARG A 347 24.26 19.84 16.21
N LYS A 348 23.98 20.42 17.38
CA LYS A 348 23.89 21.87 17.53
C LYS A 348 25.26 22.50 17.41
#